data_AF-A0A8S3Q8H8-F1
#
_entry.id   AF-A0A8S3Q8H8-F1
#
_cell.length_a   1.000
_cell.length_b   1.000
_cell.length_c   1.000
_cell.angle_alpha   90.00
_cell.angle_beta   90.00
_cell.angle_gamma   90.00
#
_symmetry.space_group_name_H-M   'P 1'
#
loop_
_entity.id
_entity.type
_entity.pdbx_description
1 polymer ?
#
loop_
_entity_poly.entity_id
_entity_poly.type
_entity_poly.pdbx_seq_one_letter_code
_entity_poly.pdbx_strand_id
1 'polypeptide(L)'
;MKAVKYAYSPFCDDDDINDHREEKEPMIKLILEKVDHNLLDLKQIMDDAFYYGYLDIVTFLLENADHEKLDIMKAVKYAYSPFCDDDDINDHREKNEPLMKLILEKVDHDFLVLKQIMDVASRYGYLDVVTFLLENTDNEHLDLMKVVRNAYSPFRDGDDINEQMEKRESMIKLILEKADPDFLILKEIMDDACRYDYLDVVTFLLENTDNEKLDLMKAVNNAYRSISDEDDDEDDNNENRAKKEPLIKLILEKTNHDFLDLKEIMYKACCYGYLDVVTFLLENTDHEKLHVMEAVNKACNQSIDEETDDNSCNENL
;
A
#
# COMPACT_ATOMS: atom_id res chain seq x y z
N MET A 1 -35.49 25.58 -3.79
CA MET A 1 -34.65 24.97 -2.73
C MET A 1 -35.22 23.68 -2.14
N LYS A 2 -36.43 23.64 -1.54
CA LYS A 2 -36.96 22.39 -0.94
C LYS A 2 -37.13 21.22 -1.93
N ALA A 3 -37.55 21.46 -3.17
CA ALA A 3 -37.80 20.39 -4.16
C ALA A 3 -36.54 19.58 -4.53
N VAL A 4 -35.38 20.24 -4.66
CA VAL A 4 -34.10 19.58 -4.95
C VAL A 4 -33.65 18.76 -3.74
N LYS A 5 -33.81 19.32 -2.53
CA LYS A 5 -33.53 18.60 -1.30
C LYS A 5 -34.36 17.31 -1.18
N TYR A 6 -35.61 17.29 -1.66
CA TYR A 6 -36.43 16.06 -1.68
C TYR A 6 -36.08 15.09 -2.83
N ALA A 7 -35.50 15.56 -3.93
CA ALA A 7 -35.02 14.69 -4.99
C ALA A 7 -33.76 13.90 -4.56
N TYR A 8 -32.90 14.54 -3.76
CA TYR A 8 -31.63 13.95 -3.29
C TYR A 8 -31.68 13.35 -1.89
N SER A 9 -32.65 13.74 -1.05
CA SER A 9 -32.74 13.24 0.31
C SER A 9 -33.24 11.79 0.34
N PRO A 10 -32.42 10.84 0.84
CA PRO A 10 -32.88 9.53 1.25
C PRO A 10 -33.39 9.68 2.68
N PHE A 11 -34.54 10.35 2.84
CA PHE A 11 -35.31 10.20 4.07
C PHE A 11 -36.44 9.23 3.76
N CYS A 12 -36.11 7.94 3.77
CA CYS A 12 -36.97 6.81 4.15
C CYS A 12 -36.05 5.61 4.39
N ASP A 13 -35.67 5.41 5.66
CA ASP A 13 -35.31 4.14 6.30
C ASP A 13 -34.57 3.07 5.45
N ASP A 14 -33.24 3.12 5.54
CA ASP A 14 -32.15 2.12 5.43
C ASP A 14 -32.20 0.88 4.51
N ASP A 15 -33.33 0.41 3.97
CA ASP A 15 -33.36 -0.89 3.25
C ASP A 15 -33.69 -0.80 1.73
N ASP A 16 -34.17 0.34 1.21
CA ASP A 16 -34.68 0.45 -0.19
C ASP A 16 -34.00 1.55 -1.05
N ILE A 17 -32.79 1.99 -0.67
CA ILE A 17 -32.10 3.11 -1.36
C ILE A 17 -31.78 2.80 -2.83
N ASN A 18 -31.54 1.54 -3.18
CA ASN A 18 -31.17 1.15 -4.54
C ASN A 18 -32.36 1.15 -5.52
N ASP A 19 -33.61 0.97 -5.07
CA ASP A 19 -34.75 0.70 -5.95
C ASP A 19 -35.31 1.96 -6.66
N HIS A 20 -34.89 3.17 -6.22
CA HIS A 20 -35.35 4.44 -6.80
C HIS A 20 -34.27 5.22 -7.57
N ARG A 21 -33.08 4.63 -7.74
CA ARG A 21 -31.92 5.27 -8.38
C ARG A 21 -32.20 5.61 -9.85
N GLU A 22 -32.66 4.63 -10.62
CA GLU A 22 -32.90 4.75 -12.06
C GLU A 22 -34.01 5.77 -12.40
N GLU A 23 -34.99 5.94 -11.51
CA GLU A 23 -36.12 6.84 -11.73
C GLU A 23 -35.77 8.31 -11.45
N LYS A 24 -34.85 8.57 -10.52
CA LYS A 24 -34.52 9.93 -10.07
C LYS A 24 -33.48 10.62 -10.94
N GLU A 25 -32.56 9.86 -11.53
CA GLU A 25 -31.47 10.41 -12.33
C GLU A 25 -31.93 11.29 -13.52
N PRO A 26 -32.91 10.86 -14.35
CA PRO A 26 -33.39 11.69 -15.47
C PRO A 26 -34.07 12.98 -15.00
N MET A 27 -34.78 12.92 -13.88
CA MET A 27 -35.43 14.09 -13.28
C MET A 27 -34.40 15.10 -12.78
N ILE A 28 -33.33 14.61 -12.14
CA ILE A 28 -32.22 15.44 -11.68
C ILE A 28 -31.53 16.12 -12.88
N LYS A 29 -31.19 15.36 -13.92
CA LYS A 29 -30.60 15.93 -15.16
C LYS A 29 -31.49 17.03 -15.73
N LEU A 30 -32.79 16.78 -15.85
CA LEU A 30 -33.74 17.78 -16.32
C LEU A 30 -33.76 19.05 -15.45
N ILE A 31 -33.68 18.91 -14.12
CA ILE A 31 -33.60 20.06 -13.21
C ILE A 31 -32.31 20.85 -13.45
N LEU A 32 -31.16 20.16 -13.53
CA LEU A 32 -29.86 20.79 -13.77
C LEU A 32 -29.77 21.50 -15.14
N GLU A 33 -30.48 21.00 -16.15
CA GLU A 33 -30.57 21.61 -17.48
C GLU A 33 -31.49 22.83 -17.54
N LYS A 34 -32.57 22.86 -16.76
CA LYS A 34 -33.65 23.86 -16.90
C LYS A 34 -33.62 24.95 -15.84
N VAL A 35 -32.95 24.72 -14.71
CA VAL A 35 -32.92 25.67 -13.59
C VAL A 35 -31.58 26.40 -13.55
N ASP A 36 -31.63 27.71 -13.30
CA ASP A 36 -30.43 28.52 -13.07
C ASP A 36 -29.63 27.94 -11.89
N HIS A 37 -28.36 27.60 -12.15
CA HIS A 37 -27.44 27.00 -11.20
C HIS A 37 -27.21 27.84 -9.94
N ASN A 38 -27.40 29.16 -10.00
CA ASN A 38 -27.28 30.03 -8.82
C ASN A 38 -28.40 29.83 -7.80
N LEU A 39 -29.50 29.15 -8.20
CA LEU A 39 -30.62 28.80 -7.32
C LEU A 39 -30.47 27.41 -6.71
N LEU A 40 -29.44 26.67 -7.11
CA LEU A 40 -29.15 25.30 -6.70
C LEU A 40 -27.99 25.28 -5.71
N ASP A 41 -28.07 24.38 -4.74
CA ASP A 41 -26.94 24.06 -3.88
C ASP A 41 -26.07 23.02 -4.58
N LEU A 42 -25.26 23.49 -5.54
CA LEU A 42 -24.44 22.61 -6.38
C LEU A 42 -23.42 21.80 -5.56
N LYS A 43 -22.98 22.32 -4.41
CA LYS A 43 -22.08 21.59 -3.49
C LYS A 43 -22.77 20.35 -2.94
N GLN A 44 -23.96 20.52 -2.37
CA GLN A 44 -24.71 19.40 -1.82
C GLN A 44 -25.07 18.37 -2.91
N ILE A 45 -25.48 18.86 -4.09
CA ILE A 45 -25.80 18.00 -5.23
C ILE A 45 -24.58 17.17 -5.66
N MET A 46 -23.40 17.78 -5.73
CA MET A 46 -22.15 17.10 -6.04
C MET A 46 -21.82 16.07 -4.95
N ASP A 47 -21.86 16.46 -3.68
CA ASP A 47 -21.58 15.56 -2.55
C ASP A 47 -22.48 14.32 -2.59
N ASP A 48 -23.80 14.51 -2.77
CA ASP A 48 -24.76 13.42 -2.84
C ASP A 48 -24.52 12.54 -4.08
N ALA A 49 -24.25 13.17 -5.23
CA ALA A 49 -23.95 12.44 -6.46
C ALA A 49 -22.69 11.56 -6.33
N PHE A 50 -21.67 12.03 -5.60
CA PHE A 50 -20.49 11.24 -5.28
C PHE A 50 -20.79 10.13 -4.30
N TYR A 51 -21.49 10.44 -3.22
CA TYR A 51 -21.84 9.47 -2.18
C TYR A 51 -22.62 8.27 -2.75
N TYR A 52 -23.53 8.53 -3.68
CA TYR A 52 -24.35 7.50 -4.32
C TYR A 52 -23.78 6.97 -5.65
N GLY A 53 -22.59 7.41 -6.07
CA GLY A 53 -21.95 6.93 -7.29
C GLY A 53 -22.64 7.36 -8.60
N TYR A 54 -23.37 8.47 -8.66
CA TYR A 54 -24.08 8.96 -9.85
C TYR A 54 -23.13 9.58 -10.88
N LEU A 55 -22.37 8.73 -11.59
CA LEU A 55 -21.39 9.12 -12.62
C LEU A 55 -21.92 10.13 -13.63
N ASP A 56 -23.11 9.91 -14.13
CA ASP A 56 -23.73 10.76 -15.14
C ASP A 56 -24.08 12.17 -14.62
N ILE A 57 -24.53 12.28 -13.37
CA ILE A 57 -24.82 13.56 -12.73
C ILE A 57 -23.51 14.31 -12.48
N VAL A 58 -22.49 13.62 -11.97
CA VAL A 58 -21.17 14.22 -11.77
C VAL A 58 -20.58 14.70 -13.08
N THR A 59 -20.65 13.89 -14.15
CA THR A 59 -20.20 14.28 -15.49
C THR A 59 -20.90 15.54 -15.96
N PHE A 60 -22.22 15.59 -15.83
CA PHE A 60 -23.00 16.77 -16.20
C PHE A 60 -22.54 18.01 -15.41
N LEU A 61 -22.35 17.89 -14.10
CA LEU A 61 -21.93 19.00 -13.24
C LEU A 61 -20.53 19.49 -13.61
N LEU A 62 -19.58 18.58 -13.82
CA LEU A 62 -18.22 18.93 -14.22
C LEU A 62 -18.17 19.61 -15.60
N GLU A 63 -19.06 19.27 -16.52
CA GLU A 63 -19.07 19.84 -17.87
C GLU A 63 -19.84 21.17 -17.98
N ASN A 64 -20.83 21.38 -17.11
CA ASN A 64 -21.79 22.48 -17.28
C ASN A 64 -21.84 23.47 -16.12
N ALA A 65 -21.31 23.12 -14.94
CA ALA A 65 -21.31 23.99 -13.78
C ALA A 65 -19.97 24.72 -13.62
N ASP A 66 -20.03 25.85 -12.93
CA ASP A 66 -18.85 26.60 -12.49
C ASP A 66 -18.13 25.82 -11.38
N HIS A 67 -16.89 25.39 -11.65
CA HIS A 67 -16.11 24.54 -10.74
C HIS A 67 -15.82 25.22 -9.40
N GLU A 68 -15.77 26.55 -9.32
CA GLU A 68 -15.60 27.26 -8.04
C GLU A 68 -16.79 27.06 -7.09
N LYS A 69 -17.95 26.66 -7.62
CA LYS A 69 -19.16 26.35 -6.85
C LYS A 69 -19.23 24.89 -6.44
N LEU A 70 -18.35 24.03 -6.97
CA LEU A 70 -18.26 22.62 -6.60
C LEU A 70 -17.24 22.46 -5.48
N ASP A 71 -17.55 21.66 -4.47
CA ASP A 71 -16.58 21.28 -3.42
C ASP A 71 -15.91 19.97 -3.81
N ILE A 72 -15.05 20.04 -4.83
CA ILE A 72 -14.43 18.86 -5.46
C ILE A 72 -13.59 18.08 -4.43
N MET A 73 -12.92 18.78 -3.51
CA MET A 73 -12.16 18.13 -2.44
C MET A 73 -13.06 17.30 -1.52
N LYS A 74 -14.24 17.83 -1.16
CA LYS A 74 -15.19 17.09 -0.32
C LYS A 74 -15.78 15.90 -1.07
N ALA A 75 -16.12 16.08 -2.34
CA ALA A 75 -16.56 15.00 -3.23
C ALA A 75 -15.52 13.88 -3.34
N VAL A 76 -14.25 14.22 -3.54
CA VAL A 76 -13.16 13.27 -3.56
C VAL A 76 -13.03 12.53 -2.23
N LYS A 77 -13.12 13.25 -1.10
CA LYS A 77 -13.12 12.60 0.22
C LYS A 77 -14.27 11.62 0.39
N TYR A 78 -15.46 11.93 -0.10
CA TYR A 78 -16.59 11.00 -0.07
C TYR A 78 -16.38 9.80 -1.00
N ALA A 79 -15.78 10.00 -2.17
CA ALA A 79 -15.47 8.92 -3.09
C ALA A 79 -14.57 7.84 -2.44
N TYR A 80 -13.71 8.27 -1.52
CA TYR A 80 -12.71 7.41 -0.91
C TYR A 80 -12.91 7.07 0.56
N SER A 81 -13.77 7.80 1.27
CA SER A 81 -13.93 7.58 2.70
C SER A 81 -14.84 6.38 2.93
N PRO A 82 -14.43 5.40 3.74
CA PRO A 82 -15.25 4.27 4.15
C PRO A 82 -16.26 4.72 5.22
N PHE A 83 -16.98 5.83 5.01
CA PHE A 83 -18.07 6.22 5.90
C PHE A 83 -19.29 5.29 5.78
N CYS A 84 -19.18 4.26 4.96
CA CYS A 84 -20.15 3.21 4.81
C CYS A 84 -19.78 2.12 5.82
N ASP A 85 -20.74 1.68 6.62
CA ASP A 85 -20.55 0.59 7.58
C ASP A 85 -19.86 -0.60 6.89
N ASP A 86 -19.00 -1.32 7.64
CA ASP A 86 -17.91 -2.19 7.15
C ASP A 86 -18.28 -3.24 6.08
N ASP A 87 -19.57 -3.51 5.86
CA ASP A 87 -20.07 -4.53 4.95
C ASP A 87 -20.09 -4.13 3.45
N ASP A 88 -19.91 -2.84 3.08
CA ASP A 88 -20.13 -2.36 1.69
C ASP A 88 -18.95 -1.60 1.04
N ILE A 89 -17.75 -1.67 1.63
CA ILE A 89 -16.57 -0.93 1.14
C ILE A 89 -16.22 -1.28 -0.32
N ASN A 90 -16.36 -2.55 -0.72
CA ASN A 90 -16.03 -3.01 -2.07
C ASN A 90 -17.01 -2.51 -3.13
N ASP A 91 -18.32 -2.48 -2.84
CA ASP A 91 -19.33 -1.95 -3.76
C ASP A 91 -19.17 -0.44 -3.97
N HIS A 92 -18.82 0.30 -2.90
CA HIS A 92 -18.47 1.72 -3.01
C HIS A 92 -17.21 1.96 -3.87
N ARG A 93 -16.18 1.14 -3.70
CA ARG A 93 -14.93 1.22 -4.47
C ARG A 93 -15.17 1.07 -5.98
N GLU A 94 -15.89 0.02 -6.39
CA GLU A 94 -16.18 -0.23 -7.81
C GLU A 94 -17.00 0.90 -8.46
N LYS A 95 -17.97 1.45 -7.71
CA LYS A 95 -18.80 2.57 -8.18
C LYS A 95 -18.03 3.88 -8.31
N ASN A 96 -17.05 4.12 -7.45
CA ASN A 96 -16.36 5.41 -7.36
C ASN A 96 -15.09 5.51 -8.21
N GLU A 97 -14.54 4.40 -8.68
CA GLU A 97 -13.34 4.43 -9.53
C GLU A 97 -13.53 5.24 -10.83
N PRO A 98 -14.62 5.06 -11.62
CA PRO A 98 -14.84 5.85 -12.82
C PRO A 98 -15.05 7.35 -12.53
N LEU A 99 -15.71 7.65 -11.42
CA LEU A 99 -15.91 9.01 -10.92
C LEU A 99 -14.59 9.70 -10.63
N MET A 100 -13.64 8.96 -10.06
CA MET A 100 -12.33 9.49 -9.73
C MET A 100 -11.48 9.80 -10.95
N LYS A 101 -11.43 8.87 -11.92
CA LYS A 101 -10.76 9.11 -13.21
C LYS A 101 -11.34 10.36 -13.88
N LEU A 102 -12.67 10.50 -13.90
CA LEU A 102 -13.34 11.66 -14.47
C LEU A 102 -12.96 12.99 -13.80
N ILE A 103 -12.93 13.06 -12.45
CA ILE A 103 -12.50 14.28 -11.75
C ILE A 103 -11.06 14.62 -12.13
N LEU A 104 -10.18 13.61 -12.12
CA LEU A 104 -8.77 13.81 -12.40
C LEU A 104 -8.54 14.32 -13.83
N GLU A 105 -9.36 13.90 -14.79
CA GLU A 105 -9.29 14.35 -16.19
C GLU A 105 -9.90 15.74 -16.44
N LYS A 106 -10.96 16.12 -15.70
CA LYS A 106 -11.82 17.26 -16.06
C LYS A 106 -11.58 18.52 -15.23
N VAL A 107 -10.83 18.42 -14.15
CA VAL A 107 -10.67 19.50 -13.17
C VAL A 107 -9.20 19.88 -13.12
N ASP A 108 -8.90 21.18 -13.13
CA ASP A 108 -7.56 21.67 -12.80
C ASP A 108 -7.34 21.51 -11.29
N HIS A 109 -6.36 20.70 -10.92
CA HIS A 109 -6.10 20.38 -9.52
C HIS A 109 -4.97 21.25 -8.97
N ASP A 110 -5.20 21.82 -7.79
CA ASP A 110 -4.11 22.32 -6.95
C ASP A 110 -3.25 21.12 -6.47
N PHE A 111 -1.94 21.31 -6.37
CA PHE A 111 -1.00 20.31 -5.83
C PHE A 111 -1.45 19.75 -4.46
N LEU A 112 -2.08 20.58 -3.62
CA LEU A 112 -2.57 20.15 -2.31
C LEU A 112 -3.73 19.15 -2.44
N VAL A 113 -4.54 19.29 -3.50
CA VAL A 113 -5.61 18.36 -3.83
C VAL A 113 -4.99 17.04 -4.25
N LEU A 114 -4.12 17.03 -5.26
CA LEU A 114 -3.47 15.83 -5.78
C LEU A 114 -2.76 15.02 -4.70
N LYS A 115 -2.06 15.69 -3.78
CA LYS A 115 -1.41 15.04 -2.63
C LYS A 115 -2.41 14.32 -1.71
N GLN A 116 -3.58 14.91 -1.46
CA GLN A 116 -4.64 14.26 -0.67
C GLN A 116 -5.26 13.09 -1.42
N ILE A 117 -5.51 13.23 -2.73
CA ILE A 117 -6.00 12.14 -3.57
C ILE A 117 -5.02 10.96 -3.52
N MET A 118 -3.73 11.23 -3.71
CA MET A 118 -2.68 10.22 -3.68
C MET A 118 -2.57 9.52 -2.32
N ASP A 119 -2.59 10.28 -1.22
CA ASP A 119 -2.57 9.75 0.16
C ASP A 119 -3.73 8.78 0.40
N VAL A 120 -4.92 9.16 -0.03
CA VAL A 120 -6.11 8.37 0.17
C VAL A 120 -6.15 7.17 -0.78
N ALA A 121 -5.84 7.37 -2.06
CA ALA A 121 -5.78 6.31 -3.06
C ALA A 121 -4.79 5.21 -2.66
N SER A 122 -3.61 5.59 -2.16
CA SER A 122 -2.61 4.64 -1.69
C SER A 122 -3.02 3.92 -0.42
N ARG A 123 -3.61 4.66 0.54
CA ARG A 123 -4.13 4.05 1.76
C ARG A 123 -5.19 3.00 1.48
N TYR A 124 -5.99 3.16 0.43
CA TYR A 124 -7.10 2.26 0.07
C TYR A 124 -6.81 1.33 -1.11
N GLY A 125 -5.57 1.27 -1.59
CA GLY A 125 -5.17 0.32 -2.62
C GLY A 125 -5.77 0.60 -4.01
N TYR A 126 -6.14 1.85 -4.32
CA TYR A 126 -6.65 2.27 -5.62
C TYR A 126 -5.51 2.42 -6.65
N LEU A 127 -4.97 1.28 -7.12
CA LEU A 127 -3.81 1.23 -8.01
C LEU A 127 -3.99 2.05 -9.30
N ASP A 128 -5.16 2.01 -9.92
CA ASP A 128 -5.47 2.77 -11.14
C ASP A 128 -5.38 4.29 -10.94
N VAL A 129 -5.86 4.79 -9.80
CA VAL A 129 -5.79 6.20 -9.45
C VAL A 129 -4.33 6.60 -9.21
N VAL A 130 -3.59 5.80 -8.46
CA VAL A 130 -2.16 6.02 -8.20
C VAL A 130 -1.38 6.03 -9.52
N THR A 131 -1.69 5.10 -10.43
CA THR A 131 -1.10 5.03 -11.77
C THR A 131 -1.38 6.31 -12.55
N PHE A 132 -2.64 6.73 -12.61
CA PHE A 132 -3.03 7.97 -13.28
C PHE A 132 -2.27 9.17 -12.73
N LEU A 133 -2.17 9.29 -11.40
CA LEU A 133 -1.50 10.40 -10.75
C LEU A 133 0.02 10.41 -11.05
N LEU A 134 0.68 9.25 -11.01
CA LEU A 134 2.10 9.14 -11.34
C LEU A 134 2.39 9.49 -12.81
N GLU A 135 1.46 9.20 -13.72
CA GLU A 135 1.64 9.47 -15.16
C GLU A 135 1.31 10.91 -15.56
N ASN A 136 0.50 11.62 -14.76
CA ASN A 136 -0.03 12.94 -15.11
C ASN A 136 0.37 14.05 -14.14
N THR A 137 1.15 13.75 -13.10
CA THR A 137 1.60 14.74 -12.09
C THR A 137 3.09 14.61 -11.84
N ASP A 138 3.77 15.76 -11.75
CA ASP A 138 5.18 15.81 -11.36
C ASP A 138 5.39 15.22 -9.96
N ASN A 139 6.41 14.36 -9.81
CA ASN A 139 6.66 13.63 -8.56
C ASN A 139 6.94 14.55 -7.36
N GLU A 140 7.46 15.77 -7.58
CA GLU A 140 7.67 16.74 -6.50
C GLU A 140 6.38 17.18 -5.79
N HIS A 141 5.23 17.00 -6.44
CA HIS A 141 3.92 17.32 -5.88
C HIS A 141 3.23 16.12 -5.21
N LEU A 142 3.80 14.92 -5.38
CA LEU A 142 3.32 13.68 -4.79
C LEU A 142 4.25 13.32 -3.62
N ASP A 143 3.72 13.22 -2.41
CA ASP A 143 4.52 12.82 -1.24
C ASP A 143 4.78 11.31 -1.27
N LEU A 144 5.64 10.87 -2.20
CA LEU A 144 5.80 9.47 -2.58
C LEU A 144 6.19 8.57 -1.41
N MET A 145 7.01 9.06 -0.47
CA MET A 145 7.33 8.29 0.73
C MET A 145 6.12 8.07 1.64
N LYS A 146 5.18 9.02 1.70
CA LYS A 146 3.91 8.79 2.40
C LYS A 146 3.07 7.72 1.70
N VAL A 147 3.05 7.73 0.36
CA VAL A 147 2.33 6.73 -0.46
C VAL A 147 2.88 5.33 -0.22
N VAL A 148 4.21 5.19 -0.24
CA VAL A 148 4.89 3.93 0.09
C VAL A 148 4.50 3.46 1.50
N ARG A 149 4.60 4.33 2.51
CA ARG A 149 4.22 3.97 3.90
C ARG A 149 2.75 3.58 4.03
N ASN A 150 1.86 4.24 3.30
CA ASN A 150 0.44 3.87 3.26
C ASN A 150 0.25 2.48 2.66
N ALA A 151 1.02 2.11 1.62
CA ALA A 151 0.97 0.77 1.03
C ALA A 151 1.45 -0.32 2.03
N TYR A 152 2.37 0.00 2.94
CA TYR A 152 2.78 -0.92 4.01
C TYR A 152 1.83 -0.97 5.22
N SER A 153 1.09 0.12 5.51
CA SER A 153 0.17 0.20 6.66
C SER A 153 -0.89 -0.89 6.62
N PRO A 154 -1.15 -1.68 7.69
CA PRO A 154 -2.22 -2.67 7.71
C PRO A 154 -3.59 -2.04 7.42
N PHE A 155 -4.40 -2.73 6.62
CA PHE A 155 -5.77 -2.35 6.33
C PHE A 155 -6.61 -2.66 7.57
N ARG A 156 -7.47 -1.73 7.98
CA ARG A 156 -8.46 -2.01 9.02
C ARG A 156 -9.44 -3.05 8.46
N ASP A 157 -9.47 -4.20 9.10
CA ASP A 157 -10.49 -5.27 9.18
C ASP A 157 -11.41 -5.51 7.97
N GLY A 158 -11.47 -6.77 7.51
CA GLY A 158 -12.59 -7.29 6.70
C GLY A 158 -12.22 -8.05 5.42
N ASP A 159 -11.07 -7.75 4.81
CA ASP A 159 -10.66 -8.34 3.53
C ASP A 159 -9.71 -9.54 3.67
N ASP A 160 -9.62 -10.36 2.61
CA ASP A 160 -8.58 -11.39 2.47
C ASP A 160 -7.19 -10.73 2.51
N ILE A 161 -6.44 -11.02 3.57
CA ILE A 161 -5.10 -10.49 3.82
C ILE A 161 -4.19 -10.71 2.62
N ASN A 162 -4.35 -11.83 1.89
CA ASN A 162 -3.49 -12.16 0.74
C ASN A 162 -3.76 -11.23 -0.45
N GLU A 163 -5.02 -11.02 -0.81
CA GLU A 163 -5.38 -10.13 -1.93
C GLU A 163 -4.90 -8.70 -1.68
N GLN A 164 -4.98 -8.26 -0.41
CA GLN A 164 -4.49 -6.95 -0.03
C GLN A 164 -2.96 -6.87 -0.07
N MET A 165 -2.23 -7.92 0.33
CA MET A 165 -0.77 -7.97 0.20
C MET A 165 -0.33 -7.85 -1.26
N GLU A 166 -0.94 -8.58 -2.19
CA GLU A 166 -0.62 -8.52 -3.63
C GLU A 166 -0.83 -7.10 -4.21
N LYS A 167 -1.92 -6.42 -3.82
CA LYS A 167 -2.20 -5.05 -4.28
C LYS A 167 -1.17 -4.05 -3.76
N ARG A 168 -0.71 -4.21 -2.52
CA ARG A 168 0.30 -3.32 -1.91
C ARG A 168 1.66 -3.51 -2.56
N GLU A 169 2.07 -4.75 -2.75
CA GLU A 169 3.31 -5.08 -3.44
C GLU A 169 3.29 -4.51 -4.87
N SER A 170 2.18 -4.69 -5.59
CA SER A 170 1.96 -4.11 -6.92
C SER A 170 2.05 -2.58 -6.91
N MET A 171 1.52 -1.92 -5.87
CA MET A 171 1.57 -0.47 -5.74
C MET A 171 2.99 0.04 -5.50
N ILE A 172 3.76 -0.62 -4.63
CA ILE A 172 5.14 -0.23 -4.35
C ILE A 172 6.00 -0.44 -5.61
N LYS A 173 5.82 -1.57 -6.31
CA LYS A 173 6.48 -1.85 -7.57
C LYS A 173 6.16 -0.79 -8.63
N LEU A 174 4.90 -0.41 -8.78
CA LEU A 174 4.49 0.67 -9.67
C LEU A 174 5.17 2.00 -9.33
N ILE A 175 5.23 2.37 -8.04
CA ILE A 175 5.92 3.59 -7.61
C ILE A 175 7.39 3.53 -8.00
N LEU A 176 8.07 2.41 -7.77
CA LEU A 176 9.47 2.22 -8.13
C LEU A 176 9.72 2.28 -9.65
N GLU A 177 8.77 1.81 -10.45
CA GLU A 177 8.85 1.81 -11.92
C GLU A 177 8.63 3.21 -12.53
N LYS A 178 7.79 4.03 -11.90
CA LYS A 178 7.28 5.28 -12.49
C LYS A 178 7.84 6.54 -11.85
N ALA A 179 8.20 6.49 -10.57
CA ALA A 179 8.72 7.64 -9.86
C ALA A 179 10.21 7.86 -10.11
N ASP A 180 10.62 9.13 -10.07
CA ASP A 180 12.02 9.50 -10.00
C ASP A 180 12.63 9.03 -8.66
N PRO A 181 13.68 8.18 -8.69
CA PRO A 181 14.33 7.65 -7.51
C PRO A 181 14.86 8.70 -6.53
N ASP A 182 15.14 9.93 -6.98
CA ASP A 182 15.64 11.00 -6.11
C ASP A 182 14.59 11.47 -5.08
N PHE A 183 13.30 11.17 -5.31
CA PHE A 183 12.21 11.42 -4.36
C PHE A 183 11.92 10.23 -3.44
N LEU A 184 12.68 9.14 -3.56
CA LEU A 184 12.49 7.91 -2.81
C LEU A 184 13.65 7.66 -1.84
N ILE A 185 13.32 7.10 -0.68
CA ILE A 185 14.31 6.63 0.28
C ILE A 185 14.46 5.13 0.08
N LEU A 186 15.21 4.72 -0.95
CA LEU A 186 15.31 3.31 -1.38
C LEU A 186 15.76 2.34 -0.28
N LYS A 187 16.56 2.81 0.69
CA LYS A 187 16.93 2.02 1.87
C LYS A 187 15.73 1.66 2.73
N GLU A 188 14.84 2.62 2.99
CA GLU A 188 13.62 2.41 3.77
C GLU A 188 12.66 1.47 3.03
N ILE A 189 12.53 1.63 1.70
CA ILE A 189 11.72 0.74 0.86
C ILE A 189 12.25 -0.69 0.89
N MET A 190 13.58 -0.88 0.74
CA MET A 190 14.21 -2.19 0.82
C MET A 190 13.99 -2.83 2.21
N ASP A 191 14.19 -2.06 3.27
CA ASP A 191 14.03 -2.51 4.65
C ASP A 191 12.60 -3.01 4.91
N ASP A 192 11.59 -2.23 4.50
CA ASP A 192 10.18 -2.57 4.66
C ASP A 192 9.78 -3.74 3.74
N ALA A 193 10.23 -3.76 2.48
CA ALA A 193 9.97 -4.86 1.57
C ALA A 193 10.49 -6.20 2.12
N CYS A 194 11.67 -6.21 2.73
CA CYS A 194 12.20 -7.40 3.39
C CYS A 194 11.40 -7.79 4.65
N ARG A 195 10.98 -6.82 5.44
CA ARG A 195 10.13 -7.06 6.63
C ARG A 195 8.81 -7.70 6.24
N TYR A 196 8.14 -7.18 5.22
CA TYR A 196 6.82 -7.63 4.76
C TYR A 196 6.84 -8.75 3.70
N ASP A 197 8.02 -9.26 3.35
CA ASP A 197 8.19 -10.36 2.38
C ASP A 197 7.77 -10.04 0.94
N TYR A 198 7.94 -8.78 0.51
CA TYR A 198 7.62 -8.36 -0.85
C TYR A 198 8.76 -8.72 -1.81
N LEU A 199 8.79 -10.00 -2.20
CA LEU A 199 9.83 -10.60 -3.03
C LEU A 199 9.98 -9.91 -4.39
N ASP A 200 8.87 -9.47 -5.01
CA ASP A 200 8.90 -8.79 -6.31
C ASP A 200 9.52 -7.39 -6.18
N VAL A 201 9.21 -6.68 -5.09
CA VAL A 201 9.80 -5.36 -4.80
C VAL A 201 11.29 -5.49 -4.53
N VAL A 202 11.69 -6.49 -3.74
CA VAL A 202 13.11 -6.75 -3.43
C VAL A 202 13.86 -7.13 -4.70
N THR A 203 13.31 -8.01 -5.52
CA THR A 203 13.88 -8.37 -6.82
C THR A 203 14.06 -7.15 -7.69
N PHE A 204 13.02 -6.31 -7.81
CA PHE A 204 13.08 -5.09 -8.60
C PHE A 204 14.18 -4.14 -8.11
N LEU A 205 14.29 -3.90 -6.80
CA LEU A 205 15.31 -3.02 -6.22
C LEU A 205 16.72 -3.55 -6.50
N LEU A 206 16.96 -4.84 -6.30
CA LEU A 206 18.27 -5.46 -6.53
C LEU A 206 18.69 -5.45 -8.01
N GLU A 207 17.73 -5.50 -8.94
CA GLU A 207 18.01 -5.50 -10.37
C GLU A 207 18.18 -4.09 -10.96
N ASN A 208 17.59 -3.06 -10.34
CA ASN A 208 17.51 -1.72 -10.91
C ASN A 208 18.20 -0.64 -10.06
N THR A 209 18.76 -0.98 -8.90
CA THR A 209 19.41 -0.03 -7.99
C THR A 209 20.82 -0.48 -7.65
N ASP A 210 21.78 0.45 -7.64
CA ASP A 210 23.12 0.20 -7.13
C ASP A 210 23.08 -0.26 -5.67
N ASN A 211 23.76 -1.37 -5.34
CA ASN A 211 23.81 -1.94 -3.99
C ASN A 211 24.23 -0.93 -2.91
N GLU A 212 25.05 0.07 -3.21
CA GLU A 212 25.45 1.12 -2.26
C GLU A 212 24.28 1.98 -1.75
N LYS A 213 23.21 2.08 -2.56
CA LYS A 213 21.99 2.80 -2.21
C LYS A 213 21.01 1.94 -1.41
N LEU A 214 21.27 0.63 -1.29
CA LEU A 214 20.45 -0.33 -0.55
C LEU A 214 21.22 -0.75 0.72
N ASP A 215 20.65 -0.59 1.91
CA ASP A 215 21.30 -1.06 3.14
C ASP A 215 21.17 -2.59 3.25
N LEU A 216 21.95 -3.33 2.45
CA LEU A 216 21.74 -4.76 2.22
C LEU A 216 21.89 -5.60 3.49
N MET A 217 22.80 -5.23 4.39
CA MET A 217 22.96 -5.95 5.64
C MET A 217 21.75 -5.76 6.56
N LYS A 218 21.21 -4.55 6.62
CA LYS A 218 19.98 -4.27 7.37
C LYS A 218 18.77 -4.98 6.74
N ALA A 219 18.68 -5.00 5.42
CA ALA A 219 17.63 -5.71 4.68
C ALA A 219 17.65 -7.22 4.98
N VAL A 220 18.83 -7.85 4.96
CA VAL A 220 19.00 -9.26 5.37
C VAL A 220 18.56 -9.45 6.81
N ASN A 221 18.96 -8.57 7.73
CA ASN A 221 18.55 -8.65 9.14
C ASN A 221 17.03 -8.52 9.33
N ASN A 222 16.37 -7.68 8.55
CA ASN A 222 14.91 -7.58 8.56
C ASN A 222 14.24 -8.80 7.94
N ALA A 223 14.85 -9.43 6.94
CA ALA A 223 14.35 -10.69 6.37
C ALA A 223 14.40 -11.84 7.39
N TYR A 224 15.39 -11.83 8.30
CA TYR A 224 15.46 -12.77 9.43
C TYR A 224 14.46 -12.48 10.56
N ARG A 225 13.96 -11.25 10.69
CA ARG A 225 13.02 -10.88 11.77
C ARG A 225 11.60 -11.34 11.44
N SER A 226 10.92 -11.96 12.40
CA SER A 226 9.49 -12.21 12.27
C SER A 226 8.72 -10.92 12.52
N ILE A 227 7.60 -10.73 11.83
CA ILE A 227 6.62 -9.68 12.20
C ILE A 227 6.00 -10.04 13.57
N SER A 228 6.01 -11.33 13.94
CA SER A 228 5.44 -11.86 15.19
C SER A 228 6.38 -11.79 16.40
N ASP A 229 7.56 -11.17 16.31
CA ASP A 229 8.45 -10.99 17.48
C ASP A 229 7.81 -10.10 18.59
N GLU A 230 6.56 -9.65 18.41
CA GLU A 230 5.77 -8.90 19.41
C GLU A 230 4.64 -9.72 20.08
N ASP A 231 4.34 -10.95 19.64
CA ASP A 231 3.31 -11.81 20.26
C ASP A 231 3.90 -13.21 20.59
N ASP A 232 4.03 -13.51 21.89
CA ASP A 232 4.70 -14.66 22.53
C ASP A 232 4.08 -16.07 22.25
N ASP A 233 3.47 -16.31 21.08
CA ASP A 233 2.87 -17.61 20.75
C ASP A 233 3.88 -18.52 20.00
N GLU A 234 4.58 -19.36 20.77
CA GLU A 234 5.70 -20.22 20.35
C GLU A 234 5.41 -21.26 19.24
N ASP A 235 4.14 -21.50 18.88
CA ASP A 235 3.74 -22.65 18.05
C ASP A 235 3.80 -22.43 16.52
N ASP A 236 3.97 -21.20 16.00
CA ASP A 236 3.96 -20.90 14.55
C ASP A 236 5.36 -20.73 13.89
N ASN A 237 6.42 -21.04 14.63
CA ASN A 237 7.79 -20.74 14.22
C ASN A 237 8.29 -21.46 12.95
N ASN A 238 7.71 -22.60 12.56
CA ASN A 238 8.23 -23.38 11.42
C ASN A 238 7.68 -22.90 10.06
N GLU A 239 6.46 -22.37 10.00
CA GLU A 239 5.88 -21.87 8.75
C GLU A 239 6.48 -20.52 8.33
N ASN A 240 6.78 -19.65 9.30
CA ASN A 240 7.46 -18.37 9.04
C ASN A 240 8.92 -18.57 8.56
N ARG A 241 9.61 -19.62 9.03
CA ARG A 241 10.96 -19.97 8.57
C ARG A 241 11.01 -20.32 7.08
N ALA A 242 10.07 -21.13 6.60
CA ALA A 242 10.01 -21.55 5.20
C ALA A 242 9.68 -20.40 4.23
N LYS A 243 8.96 -19.36 4.69
CA LYS A 243 8.59 -18.20 3.87
C LYS A 243 9.74 -17.22 3.65
N LYS A 244 10.61 -17.03 4.64
CA LYS A 244 11.70 -16.02 4.58
C LYS A 244 13.00 -16.50 3.94
N GLU A 245 13.23 -17.81 3.91
CA GLU A 245 14.43 -18.40 3.32
C GLU A 245 14.65 -18.02 1.83
N PRO A 246 13.63 -18.04 0.95
CA PRO A 246 13.75 -17.57 -0.44
C PRO A 246 14.24 -16.12 -0.56
N LEU A 247 13.78 -15.23 0.33
CA LEU A 247 14.12 -13.82 0.31
C LEU A 247 15.60 -13.58 0.64
N ILE A 248 16.12 -14.23 1.68
CA ILE A 248 17.54 -14.11 2.06
C ILE A 248 18.43 -14.68 0.96
N LYS A 249 18.05 -15.84 0.41
CA LYS A 249 18.75 -16.46 -0.70
C LYS A 249 18.77 -15.55 -1.94
N LEU A 250 17.64 -14.92 -2.28
CA LEU A 250 17.57 -13.95 -3.37
C LEU A 250 18.57 -12.81 -3.19
N ILE A 251 18.64 -12.22 -1.99
CA ILE A 251 19.59 -11.14 -1.70
C ILE A 251 21.02 -11.63 -1.91
N LEU A 252 21.37 -12.81 -1.39
CA LEU A 252 22.71 -13.39 -1.54
C LEU A 252 23.08 -13.72 -2.99
N GLU A 253 22.11 -14.14 -3.81
CA GLU A 253 22.31 -14.47 -5.23
C GLU A 253 22.50 -13.23 -6.11
N LYS A 254 21.82 -12.13 -5.78
CA LYS A 254 21.74 -10.94 -6.63
C LYS A 254 22.69 -9.82 -6.21
N THR A 255 23.41 -9.96 -5.09
CA THR A 255 24.25 -8.88 -4.55
C THR A 255 25.73 -9.23 -4.55
N ASN A 256 26.58 -8.19 -4.64
CA ASN A 256 27.99 -8.36 -4.33
C ASN A 256 28.16 -8.57 -2.81
N HIS A 257 28.78 -9.69 -2.44
CA HIS A 257 29.02 -10.10 -1.06
C HIS A 257 29.94 -9.16 -0.27
N ASP A 258 30.65 -8.24 -0.92
CA ASP A 258 31.46 -7.22 -0.23
C ASP A 258 30.62 -6.23 0.59
N PHE A 259 29.32 -6.12 0.32
CA PHE A 259 28.37 -5.31 1.09
C PHE A 259 27.72 -6.05 2.26
N LEU A 260 28.08 -7.32 2.46
CA LEU A 260 27.45 -8.21 3.43
C LEU A 260 28.46 -8.69 4.47
N ASP A 261 28.01 -8.81 5.72
CA ASP A 261 28.75 -9.56 6.73
C ASP A 261 28.37 -11.05 6.61
N LEU A 262 29.07 -11.75 5.71
CA LEU A 262 28.81 -13.17 5.42
C LEU A 262 29.00 -14.08 6.65
N LYS A 263 29.85 -13.68 7.61
CA LYS A 263 30.03 -14.40 8.87
C LYS A 263 28.76 -14.29 9.71
N GLU A 264 28.19 -13.10 9.84
CA GLU A 264 26.94 -12.90 10.57
C GLU A 264 25.77 -13.61 9.89
N ILE A 265 25.66 -13.55 8.56
CA ILE A 265 24.61 -14.24 7.80
C ILE A 265 24.72 -15.76 7.98
N MET A 266 25.93 -16.32 7.87
CA MET A 266 26.17 -17.75 8.10
C MET A 266 25.76 -18.16 9.52
N TYR A 267 26.14 -17.37 10.52
CA TYR A 267 25.74 -17.59 11.90
C TYR A 267 24.21 -17.60 12.06
N LYS A 268 23.50 -16.59 11.56
CA LYS A 268 22.04 -16.52 11.62
C LYS A 268 21.38 -17.68 10.89
N ALA A 269 21.84 -18.00 9.68
CA ALA A 269 21.32 -19.13 8.91
C ALA A 269 21.45 -20.45 9.68
N CYS A 270 22.57 -20.68 10.38
CA CYS A 270 22.74 -21.84 11.25
C CYS A 270 21.80 -21.81 12.47
N CYS A 271 21.62 -20.66 13.11
CA CYS A 271 20.74 -20.51 14.28
C CYS A 271 19.27 -20.74 13.95
N TYR A 272 18.79 -20.17 12.84
CA TYR A 272 17.40 -20.30 12.41
C TYR A 272 17.12 -21.59 11.63
N GLY A 273 18.16 -22.35 11.28
CA GLY A 273 18.04 -23.61 10.55
C GLY A 273 17.72 -23.46 9.07
N TYR A 274 18.12 -22.35 8.43
CA TYR A 274 17.94 -22.10 6.99
C TYR A 274 18.98 -22.86 6.18
N LEU A 275 18.69 -24.14 5.95
CA LEU A 275 19.60 -25.09 5.31
C LEU A 275 19.96 -24.69 3.88
N ASP A 276 19.05 -24.13 3.09
CA ASP A 276 19.33 -23.73 1.72
C ASP A 276 20.24 -22.50 1.71
N VAL A 277 20.08 -21.57 2.66
CA VAL A 277 21.00 -20.43 2.81
C VAL A 277 22.40 -20.90 3.22
N VAL A 278 22.50 -21.81 4.20
CA VAL A 278 23.79 -22.39 4.62
C VAL A 278 24.46 -23.12 3.45
N THR A 279 23.69 -23.93 2.72
CA THR A 279 24.19 -24.68 1.55
C THR A 279 24.67 -23.71 0.47
N PHE A 280 23.87 -22.69 0.15
CA PHE A 280 24.23 -21.66 -0.82
C PHE A 280 25.54 -20.97 -0.45
N LEU A 281 25.70 -20.54 0.81
CA LEU A 281 26.92 -19.87 1.29
C LEU A 281 28.14 -20.78 1.15
N LEU A 282 28.04 -22.05 1.56
CA LEU A 282 29.14 -23.02 1.45
C LEU A 282 29.54 -23.33 0.01
N GLU A 283 28.59 -23.29 -0.93
CA GLU A 283 28.85 -23.58 -2.35
C GLU A 283 29.38 -22.37 -3.13
N ASN A 284 29.00 -21.15 -2.73
CA ASN A 284 29.22 -19.94 -3.55
C ASN A 284 30.12 -18.88 -2.91
N THR A 285 30.61 -19.09 -1.69
CA THR A 285 31.43 -18.12 -0.95
C THR A 285 32.78 -18.70 -0.56
N ASP A 286 33.79 -17.85 -0.41
CA ASP A 286 35.06 -18.24 0.20
C ASP A 286 34.87 -18.63 1.68
N HIS A 287 35.25 -19.86 2.03
CA HIS A 287 35.06 -20.43 3.36
C HIS A 287 35.83 -19.67 4.44
N GLU A 288 36.90 -18.97 4.09
CA GLU A 288 37.64 -18.13 5.03
C GLU A 288 36.79 -16.95 5.53
N LYS A 289 35.88 -16.43 4.70
CA LYS A 289 34.97 -15.33 5.08
C LYS A 289 33.80 -15.80 5.96
N LEU A 290 33.46 -17.09 5.92
CA LEU A 290 32.25 -17.61 6.57
C LEU A 290 32.43 -17.97 8.05
N HIS A 291 33.65 -18.24 8.50
CA HIS A 291 33.91 -18.68 9.88
C HIS A 291 33.02 -19.87 10.31
N VAL A 292 32.86 -20.87 9.43
CA VAL A 292 31.88 -21.97 9.55
C VAL A 292 31.87 -22.65 10.91
N MET A 293 33.04 -22.99 11.47
CA MET A 293 33.12 -23.67 12.77
C MET A 293 32.64 -22.78 13.92
N GLU A 294 32.88 -21.47 13.85
CA GLU A 294 32.41 -20.52 14.86
C GLU A 294 30.89 -20.39 14.80
N ALA A 295 30.34 -20.26 13.59
CA ALA A 295 28.89 -20.20 13.34
C ALA A 295 28.16 -21.46 13.86
N VAL A 296 28.64 -22.66 13.50
CA VAL A 296 28.05 -23.93 13.92
C VAL A 296 28.13 -24.10 15.44
N ASN A 297 29.29 -23.86 16.06
CA ASN A 297 29.43 -23.99 17.51
C ASN A 297 28.48 -23.04 18.26
N LYS A 298 28.32 -21.81 17.77
CA LYS A 298 27.45 -20.82 18.40
C LYS A 298 25.97 -21.20 18.25
N ALA A 299 25.55 -21.69 17.08
CA ALA A 299 24.20 -22.20 16.86
C ALA A 299 23.89 -23.42 17.75
N CYS A 300 24.82 -24.38 17.86
CA CYS A 300 24.65 -25.55 18.73
C CYS A 300 24.60 -25.18 20.23
N ASN A 301 25.32 -24.14 20.66
CA ASN A 301 25.29 -23.72 22.07
C ASN A 301 24.01 -22.97 22.43
N GLN A 302 23.42 -22.20 21.50
CA GLN A 302 22.12 -21.55 21.74
C GLN A 302 20.99 -22.55 21.96
N SER A 303 21.00 -23.69 21.24
CA SER A 303 20.03 -24.76 21.47
C SER A 303 20.15 -25.47 22.83
N ILE A 304 21.22 -25.19 23.60
CA ILE A 304 21.45 -25.78 24.93
C ILE A 304 21.02 -24.81 26.04
N ASP A 305 21.16 -23.49 25.84
CA ASP A 305 20.83 -22.49 26.85
C ASP A 305 19.32 -22.15 26.90
N GLU A 306 18.57 -22.35 25.81
CA GLU A 306 17.09 -22.20 25.78
C GLU A 306 16.36 -23.21 26.68
N GLU A 307 17.00 -24.29 27.14
CA GLU A 307 16.43 -25.16 28.20
C GLU A 307 16.62 -24.59 29.62
N THR A 308 17.29 -23.43 29.78
CA THR A 308 17.68 -22.94 31.12
C THR A 308 17.41 -21.48 31.48
N ASP A 309 17.09 -20.55 30.58
CA ASP A 309 16.59 -19.21 30.96
C ASP A 309 16.06 -18.42 29.74
N ASP A 310 14.75 -18.10 29.75
CA ASP A 310 14.08 -17.18 28.81
C ASP A 310 14.66 -15.74 28.94
N ASN A 311 15.06 -15.12 27.82
CA ASN A 311 15.34 -13.67 27.57
C ASN A 311 16.74 -13.20 27.09
N SER A 312 17.62 -14.00 26.47
CA SER A 312 18.93 -13.45 26.02
C SER A 312 19.03 -12.98 24.55
N CYS A 313 17.93 -12.89 23.79
CA CYS A 313 17.95 -12.31 22.44
C CYS A 313 17.80 -10.77 22.41
N ASN A 314 18.13 -10.07 23.50
CA ASN A 314 18.23 -8.62 23.50
C ASN A 314 19.62 -8.14 23.97
N GLU A 315 20.19 -7.26 23.15
CA GLU A 315 21.38 -6.42 23.38
C GLU A 315 22.76 -7.11 23.28
N ASN A 316 23.39 -7.00 22.11
CA ASN A 316 24.58 -6.16 21.88
C ASN A 316 25.33 -6.61 20.61
N LEU A 317 25.24 -5.81 19.55
CA LEU A 317 26.35 -5.39 18.68
C LEU A 317 25.91 -4.26 17.75
#